data_AF-A0A6B2CZ33-F1
#
_entry.id   AF-A0A6B2CZ33-F1
#
_cell.length_a   1.000
_cell.length_b   1.000
_cell.length_c   1.000
_cell.angle_alpha   90.00
_cell.angle_beta   90.00
_cell.angle_gamma   90.00
#
_symmetry.space_group_name_H-M   'P 1'
#
loop_
_entity.id
_entity.type
_entity.pdbx_description
1 polymer ?
#
loop_
_entity_poly.entity_id
_entity_poly.type
_entity_poly.pdbx_seq_one_letter_code
_entity_poly.pdbx_strand_id
1 'polypeptide(L)'
;MERLIETIAAYLCRHRSVGLFRLTLDLTRRRLDLFAEVGAAEVVKGVVSPPTPGTDAWWRAVAAVREAVYTLRERGLVLYVRKAEVVNWIG
;
A
#
# COMPACT_ATOMS: atom_id res chain seq x y z
N MET A 1 -8.65 1.75 -7.61
CA MET A 1 -8.33 2.60 -6.42
C MET A 1 -9.18 2.25 -5.20
N GLU A 2 -10.52 2.25 -5.23
CA GLU A 2 -11.34 1.99 -4.03
C GLU A 2 -11.04 0.63 -3.36
N ARG A 3 -10.87 -0.44 -4.14
CA ARG A 3 -10.48 -1.78 -3.62
C ARG A 3 -9.16 -1.78 -2.85
N LEU A 4 -8.21 -0.92 -3.23
CA LEU A 4 -6.93 -0.75 -2.52
C LEU A 4 -7.15 -0.02 -1.19
N ILE A 5 -7.98 1.03 -1.19
CA ILE A 5 -8.37 1.79 0.01
C ILE A 5 -9.04 0.86 1.03
N GLU A 6 -10.04 0.08 0.61
CA GLU A 6 -10.73 -0.89 1.46
C GLU A 6 -9.79 -1.95 2.03
N THR A 7 -8.89 -2.47 1.18
CA THR A 7 -7.90 -3.47 1.60
C THR A 7 -6.92 -2.89 2.63
N ILE A 8 -6.45 -1.64 2.42
CA ILE A 8 -5.59 -0.94 3.38
C ILE A 8 -6.34 -0.66 4.69
N ALA A 9 -7.59 -0.21 4.63
CA ALA A 9 -8.41 0.03 5.81
C ALA A 9 -8.57 -1.26 6.64
N ALA A 10 -8.93 -2.38 6.00
CA ALA A 10 -9.04 -3.68 6.65
C ALA A 10 -7.69 -4.14 7.26
N TYR A 11 -6.58 -3.90 6.56
CA TYR A 11 -5.24 -4.19 7.07
C TYR A 11 -4.94 -3.35 8.33
N LEU A 12 -5.15 -2.04 8.27
CA LEU A 12 -4.82 -1.11 9.35
C LEU A 12 -5.74 -1.30 10.56
N CYS A 13 -7.02 -1.58 10.35
CA CYS A 13 -7.96 -1.91 11.43
C CYS A 13 -7.45 -3.10 12.27
N ARG A 14 -6.90 -4.13 11.59
CA ARG A 14 -6.32 -5.32 12.25
C ARG A 14 -4.97 -5.04 12.92
N HIS A 15 -4.06 -4.33 12.25
CA HIS A 15 -2.67 -4.18 12.71
C HIS A 15 -2.42 -2.92 13.54
N ARG A 16 -3.37 -1.98 13.56
CA ARG A 16 -3.39 -0.70 14.28
C ARG A 16 -2.32 0.30 13.87
N SER A 17 -1.07 -0.11 13.66
CA SER A 17 0.03 0.77 13.24
C SER A 17 1.01 0.01 12.36
N VAL A 18 1.50 0.66 11.30
CA VAL A 18 2.47 0.05 10.38
C VAL A 18 3.25 1.14 9.62
N GLY A 19 4.52 0.86 9.32
CA GLY A 19 5.29 1.68 8.39
C GLY A 19 4.77 1.55 6.96
N LEU A 20 4.71 2.64 6.19
CA LEU A 20 4.20 2.70 4.82
C LEU A 20 4.91 1.71 3.89
N PHE A 21 6.23 1.57 4.03
CA PHE A 21 7.01 0.61 3.25
C PHE A 21 6.68 -0.84 3.63
N ARG A 22 6.46 -1.11 4.91
CA ARG A 22 6.06 -2.45 5.38
C ARG A 22 4.65 -2.80 4.90
N LEU A 23 3.72 -1.85 5.00
CA LEU A 23 2.37 -1.96 4.46
C LEU A 23 2.41 -2.27 2.97
N THR A 24 3.19 -1.52 2.19
CA THR A 24 3.35 -1.74 0.76
C THR A 24 3.88 -3.15 0.48
N LEU A 25 4.91 -3.59 1.23
CA LEU A 25 5.52 -4.91 1.04
C LEU A 25 4.56 -6.06 1.35
N ASP A 26 3.80 -5.93 2.44
CA ASP A 26 2.84 -6.95 2.84
C ASP A 26 1.67 -7.04 1.85
N LEU A 27 1.22 -5.89 1.32
CA LEU A 27 0.14 -5.84 0.34
C LEU A 27 0.57 -6.34 -1.04
N THR A 28 1.74 -5.95 -1.55
CA THR A 28 2.21 -6.42 -2.87
C THR A 28 2.44 -7.93 -2.90
N ARG A 29 2.79 -8.53 -1.76
CA ARG A 29 2.95 -10.00 -1.62
C ARG A 29 1.63 -10.75 -1.53
N ARG A 30 0.60 -10.16 -0.91
CA ARG A 30 -0.68 -10.85 -0.63
C ARG A 30 -1.78 -10.52 -1.62
N ARG A 31 -1.73 -9.35 -2.24
CA ARG A 31 -2.77 -8.76 -3.09
C ARG A 31 -2.17 -8.17 -4.36
N LEU A 32 -1.29 -8.94 -5.01
CA LEU A 32 -0.61 -8.56 -6.24
C LEU A 32 -1.59 -8.16 -7.35
N ASP A 33 -2.79 -8.74 -7.36
CA ASP A 33 -3.91 -8.39 -8.23
C ASP A 33 -4.16 -6.88 -8.25
N LEU A 34 -4.21 -6.25 -7.07
CA LEU A 34 -4.49 -4.82 -6.93
C LEU A 34 -3.37 -3.93 -7.45
N PHE A 35 -2.13 -4.41 -7.40
CA PHE A 35 -0.96 -3.65 -7.86
C PHE A 35 -0.70 -3.81 -9.35
N ALA A 36 -1.05 -4.97 -9.91
CA ALA A 36 -1.03 -5.17 -11.36
C ALA A 36 -1.99 -4.20 -12.08
N GLU A 37 -3.18 -3.95 -11.51
CA GLU A 37 -4.16 -2.99 -12.04
C GLU A 37 -3.62 -1.55 -12.15
N VAL A 38 -2.65 -1.17 -11.31
CA VAL A 38 -2.05 0.17 -11.28
C VAL A 38 -0.62 0.20 -11.85
N GLY A 39 -0.22 -0.85 -12.58
CA GLY A 39 1.10 -0.93 -13.22
C GLY A 39 2.27 -0.99 -12.23
N ALA A 40 2.01 -1.48 -11.02
CA ALA A 40 2.95 -1.61 -9.90
C ALA A 40 3.30 -3.08 -9.62
N ALA A 41 3.49 -3.87 -10.68
CA ALA A 41 3.96 -5.24 -10.62
C ALA A 41 5.10 -5.43 -11.63
N GLU A 42 5.96 -6.42 -11.38
CA GLU A 42 7.03 -6.80 -12.30
C GLU A 42 6.60 -8.01 -13.12
N VAL A 43 7.11 -8.13 -14.35
CA VAL A 43 6.92 -9.34 -15.17
C VAL A 43 8.27 -10.01 -15.33
N VAL A 44 8.45 -11.15 -14.67
CA VAL A 44 9.69 -11.92 -14.68
C VAL A 44 9.42 -13.21 -15.43
N LYS A 45 10.11 -13.41 -16.56
CA LYS A 45 9.95 -14.60 -17.43
C LYS A 45 8.48 -14.87 -17.80
N GLY A 46 7.71 -13.80 -18.07
CA GLY A 46 6.29 -13.89 -18.43
C GLY A 46 5.33 -14.08 -17.26
N VAL A 47 5.81 -14.08 -16.02
CA VAL A 47 4.99 -14.23 -14.80
C VAL A 47 4.91 -12.91 -14.04
N VAL A 48 3.69 -12.48 -13.71
CA VAL A 48 3.46 -11.31 -12.86
C VAL A 48 3.95 -11.61 -11.45
N SER A 49 4.86 -10.79 -10.95
CA SER A 49 5.54 -10.94 -9.67
C SER A 49 5.43 -9.64 -8.84
N PRO A 50 5.45 -9.74 -7.49
CA PRO A 50 5.54 -8.56 -6.65
C PRO A 50 6.78 -7.73 -7.01
N PRO A 51 6.68 -6.39 -7.01
CA PRO A 51 7.81 -5.53 -7.33
C PRO A 51 8.92 -5.68 -6.29
N THR A 52 10.16 -5.68 -6.77
CA THR A 52 11.35 -5.75 -5.94
C THR A 52 11.58 -4.41 -5.24
N PRO A 53 11.80 -4.37 -3.90
CA PRO A 53 12.05 -3.11 -3.20
C PRO A 53 13.16 -2.28 -3.85
N GLY A 54 12.85 -1.02 -4.13
CA GLY A 54 13.76 -0.06 -4.76
C GLY A 54 13.61 0.10 -6.27
N THR A 55 12.86 -0.77 -6.96
CA THR A 55 12.58 -0.61 -8.39
C THR A 55 11.51 0.46 -8.66
N ASP A 56 11.36 0.87 -9.92
CA ASP A 56 10.31 1.80 -10.32
C ASP A 56 8.90 1.26 -10.02
N ALA A 57 8.68 -0.04 -10.25
CA ALA A 57 7.41 -0.68 -9.94
C ALA A 57 7.13 -0.66 -8.44
N TRP A 58 8.17 -0.79 -7.60
CA TRP A 58 8.04 -0.64 -6.16
C TRP A 58 7.67 0.79 -5.76
N TRP A 59 8.32 1.80 -6.33
CA TRP A 59 7.99 3.21 -6.03
C TRP A 59 6.58 3.58 -6.50
N ARG A 60 6.08 3.01 -7.60
CA ARG A 60 4.67 3.13 -8.01
C ARG A 60 3.73 2.49 -6.99
N ALA A 61 4.07 1.31 -6.45
CA ALA A 61 3.28 0.67 -5.41
C ALA A 61 3.22 1.55 -4.14
N VAL A 62 4.36 2.10 -3.72
CA VAL A 62 4.44 3.01 -2.56
C VAL A 62 3.60 4.26 -2.81
N ALA A 63 3.64 4.84 -4.01
CA ALA A 63 2.83 5.99 -4.37
C ALA A 63 1.32 5.67 -4.28
N ALA A 64 0.89 4.55 -4.87
CA ALA A 64 -0.52 4.13 -4.82
C ALA A 64 -1.01 3.90 -3.38
N VAL A 65 -0.18 3.27 -2.53
CA VAL A 65 -0.48 3.07 -1.10
C VAL A 65 -0.54 4.41 -0.37
N ARG A 66 0.38 5.34 -0.65
CA ARG A 66 0.39 6.68 -0.04
C ARG A 66 -0.85 7.49 -0.39
N GLU A 67 -1.29 7.47 -1.65
CA GLU A 67 -2.52 8.11 -2.09
C GLU A 67 -3.73 7.55 -1.34
N ALA A 68 -3.85 6.22 -1.24
CA ALA A 68 -4.93 5.59 -0.48
C ALA A 68 -4.89 5.96 1.02
N VAL A 69 -3.70 6.07 1.61
CA VAL A 69 -3.53 6.54 3.00
C VAL A 69 -3.96 8.00 3.15
N TYR A 70 -3.68 8.87 2.18
CA TYR A 70 -4.18 10.25 2.21
C TYR A 70 -5.70 10.29 2.14
N THR A 71 -6.32 9.50 1.27
CA THR A 71 -7.79 9.38 1.23
C THR A 71 -8.37 8.91 2.56
N LEU A 72 -7.76 7.91 3.21
CA LEU A 72 -8.20 7.47 4.54
C LEU A 72 -8.00 8.54 5.62
N ARG A 73 -6.95 9.36 5.50
CA ARG A 73 -6.69 10.48 6.42
C ARG A 73 -7.75 11.57 6.25
N GLU A 74 -8.10 11.92 5.02
CA GLU A 74 -9.19 12.87 4.72
C GLU A 74 -10.54 12.38 5.27
N ARG A 75 -10.77 11.06 5.23
CA ARG A 75 -11.93 10.40 5.86
C ARG A 75 -11.83 10.32 7.40
N GLY A 76 -10.75 10.78 8.02
CA GLY A 76 -10.56 10.76 9.47
C GLY A 76 -10.28 9.38 10.08
N LEU A 77 -9.97 8.37 9.26
CA LEU A 77 -9.79 6.98 9.71
C LEU A 77 -8.35 6.65 10.14
N VAL A 78 -7.37 7.41 9.64
CA VAL A 78 -5.95 7.18 9.93
C VAL A 78 -5.22 8.47 10.29
N LEU A 79 -4.22 8.34 11.16
CA LEU A 79 -3.18 9.34 11.38
C LEU A 79 -1.90 8.91 10.64
N TYR A 80 -1.48 9.72 9.67
CA TYR A 80 -0.25 9.48 8.91
C TYR A 80 0.88 10.41 9.37
N VAL A 81 1.90 9.82 10.01
CA VAL A 81 3.09 10.51 10.51
C VAL A 81 4.16 10.53 9.43
N ARG A 82 4.12 11.53 8.54
CA ARG A 82 4.99 11.64 7.35
C ARG A 82 6.48 11.50 7.68
N LYS A 83 6.98 12.12 8.76
CA LYS A 83 8.41 12.09 9.15
C LYS A 83 8.91 10.68 9.45
N ALA A 84 8.04 9.81 9.98
CA ALA A 84 8.35 8.43 10.29
C ALA A 84 7.86 7.44 9.21
N GLU A 85 7.12 7.93 8.21
CA GLU A 85 6.43 7.09 7.24
C GLU A 85 5.55 6.03 7.94
N VAL A 86 4.85 6.39 9.03
CA VAL A 86 4.00 5.47 9.81
C VAL A 86 2.54 5.86 9.68
N VAL A 87 1.69 4.87 9.47
CA VAL A 87 0.23 5.01 9.41
C VAL A 87 -0.37 4.34 10.64
N ASN A 88 -1.16 5.10 11.40
CA ASN A 88 -1.89 4.62 12.56
C ASN A 88 -3.38 4.63 12.26
N TRP A 89 -4.07 3.55 12.59
CA TRP A 89 -5.52 3.47 12.56
C TRP A 89 -6.10 4.19 13.77
N ILE A 90 -7.06 5.11 13.54
CA ILE A 90 -7.68 5.93 14.59
C ILE A 90 -9.22 5.87 14.61
N GLY A 91 -9.85 5.18 13.65
CA GLY A 91 -11.31 4.94 13.62
C GLY A 91 -11.66 3.48 13.64
#